data_AF-A0A354XWU4-F1
#
_entry.id   AF-A0A354XWU4-F1
#
_cell.length_a   1.000
_cell.length_b   1.000
_cell.length_c   1.000
_cell.angle_alpha   90.00
_cell.angle_beta   90.00
_cell.angle_gamma   90.00
#
_symmetry.space_group_name_H-M   'P 1'
#
loop_
_entity.id
_entity.type
_entity.pdbx_description
1 polymer ?
#
loop_
_entity_poly.entity_id
_entity_poly.type
_entity_poly.pdbx_seq_one_letter_code
_entity_poly.pdbx_strand_id
1 'polypeptide(L)'
;DVTVTVWDAIGLMESDQKFQKLFQFIAKKTDGRVKLWDNNKKIELNFIQQQDLMIIGFNGWEKLIGSPLSWTHCLPSVLIIKDNKQTLI
;
A
#
# COMPACT_ATOMS: atom_id res chain seq x y z
N ASP A 1 -15.83 -4.58 11.09
CA ASP A 1 -14.70 -5.45 10.68
C ASP A 1 -13.59 -4.62 10.06
N VAL A 2 -12.33 -4.99 10.28
CA VAL A 2 -11.16 -4.30 9.73
C VAL A 2 -10.59 -5.13 8.58
N THR A 3 -10.41 -4.50 7.42
CA THR A 3 -9.73 -5.08 6.25
C THR A 3 -8.53 -4.24 5.87
N VAL A 4 -7.48 -4.87 5.37
CA VAL A 4 -6.26 -4.20 4.92
C VAL A 4 -6.00 -4.56 3.47
N THR A 5 -5.86 -3.56 2.62
CA THR A 5 -5.39 -3.74 1.25
C THR A 5 -3.94 -3.28 1.15
N VAL A 6 -3.05 -4.16 0.70
CA VAL A 6 -1.64 -3.87 0.44
C VAL A 6 -1.48 -3.53 -1.04
N TRP A 7 -0.87 -2.39 -1.33
CA TRP A 7 -0.46 -2.02 -2.68
C TRP A 7 1.05 -2.21 -2.84
N ASP A 8 1.45 -3.09 -3.75
CA ASP A 8 2.85 -3.40 -4.05
C ASP A 8 3.30 -2.68 -5.32
N ALA A 9 3.62 -1.40 -5.20
CA ALA A 9 3.97 -0.55 -6.35
C ALA A 9 5.29 -0.93 -7.06
N ILE A 10 6.14 -1.75 -6.43
CA ILE A 10 7.47 -2.12 -6.95
C ILE A 10 7.55 -3.59 -7.41
N GLY A 11 6.45 -4.36 -7.28
CA GLY A 11 6.37 -5.74 -7.78
C GLY A 11 7.13 -6.77 -6.94
N LEU A 12 7.26 -6.57 -5.62
CA LEU A 12 7.82 -7.59 -4.71
C LEU A 12 7.02 -8.90 -4.73
N MET A 13 5.72 -8.84 -4.94
CA MET A 13 4.86 -10.03 -5.02
C MET A 13 5.25 -10.92 -6.19
N GLU A 14 5.73 -10.35 -7.29
CA GLU A 14 6.15 -11.11 -8.48
C GLU A 14 7.62 -11.52 -8.39
N SER A 15 8.46 -10.67 -7.79
CA SER A 15 9.92 -10.82 -7.82
C SER A 15 10.55 -11.47 -6.58
N ASP A 16 9.88 -11.48 -5.42
CA ASP A 16 10.46 -11.96 -4.16
C ASP A 16 9.65 -13.12 -3.53
N GLN A 17 10.23 -14.33 -3.57
CA GLN A 17 9.62 -15.53 -3.01
C GLN A 17 9.45 -15.48 -1.48
N LYS A 18 10.32 -14.79 -0.75
CA LYS A 18 10.18 -14.64 0.72
C LYS A 18 9.00 -13.74 1.03
N PHE A 19 8.84 -12.65 0.29
CA PHE A 19 7.69 -11.75 0.40
C PHE A 19 6.39 -12.48 0.09
N GLN A 20 6.33 -13.26 -1.00
CA GLN A 20 5.18 -14.09 -1.36
C GLN A 20 4.76 -15.03 -0.21
N LYS A 21 5.72 -15.77 0.37
CA LYS A 21 5.46 -16.70 1.48
C LYS A 21 4.95 -15.98 2.73
N LEU A 22 5.55 -14.83 3.06
CA LEU A 22 5.12 -14.02 4.20
C LEU A 22 3.70 -13.51 4.00
N PHE A 23 3.39 -12.98 2.82
CA PHE A 23 2.05 -12.47 2.51
C PHE A 23 1.00 -13.58 2.58
N GLN A 24 1.27 -14.75 1.97
CA GLN A 24 0.37 -15.90 2.03
C GLN A 24 0.12 -16.36 3.47
N PHE A 25 1.16 -16.37 4.31
CA PHE A 25 1.03 -16.68 5.73
C PHE A 25 0.12 -15.69 6.46
N ILE A 26 0.31 -14.38 6.25
CA ILE A 26 -0.50 -13.32 6.85
C ILE A 26 -1.97 -13.42 6.37
N ALA A 27 -2.18 -13.56 5.06
CA ALA A 27 -3.52 -13.69 4.48
C ALA A 27 -4.27 -14.89 5.07
N LYS A 28 -3.60 -16.04 5.23
CA LYS A 28 -4.18 -17.24 5.87
C LYS A 28 -4.49 -17.01 7.36
N LYS A 29 -3.58 -16.37 8.11
CA LYS A 29 -3.78 -16.09 9.55
C LYS A 29 -4.87 -15.06 9.83
N THR A 30 -5.15 -14.21 8.87
CA THR A 30 -6.16 -13.14 8.99
C THR A 30 -7.50 -13.49 8.37
N ASP A 31 -7.65 -14.73 7.88
CA ASP A 31 -8.85 -15.23 7.19
C ASP A 31 -9.26 -14.35 6.01
N GLY A 32 -8.27 -13.98 5.18
CA GLY A 32 -8.50 -13.18 3.97
C GLY A 32 -8.82 -11.70 4.20
N ARG A 33 -8.73 -11.20 5.44
CA ARG A 33 -8.91 -9.76 5.75
C ARG A 33 -7.77 -8.89 5.25
N VAL A 34 -6.59 -9.47 5.02
CA VAL A 34 -5.47 -8.83 4.32
C VAL A 34 -5.46 -9.27 2.87
N LYS A 35 -5.58 -8.32 1.94
CA LYS A 35 -5.66 -8.55 0.49
C LYS A 35 -4.60 -7.74 -0.24
N LEU A 36 -4.21 -8.22 -1.42
CA LEU A 36 -3.29 -7.50 -2.31
C LEU A 36 -4.13 -6.75 -3.36
N TRP A 37 -3.76 -5.50 -3.62
CA TRP A 37 -4.30 -4.76 -4.77
C TRP A 37 -3.82 -5.39 -6.09
N ASP A 38 -4.69 -5.40 -7.10
CA ASP A 38 -4.33 -5.83 -8.45
C ASP A 38 -3.56 -4.72 -9.16
N ASN A 39 -2.24 -4.88 -9.28
CA ASN A 39 -1.36 -3.90 -9.92
C ASN A 39 -1.67 -3.61 -11.39
N ASN A 40 -2.47 -4.45 -12.06
CA ASN A 40 -2.95 -4.17 -13.42
C ASN A 40 -4.09 -3.16 -13.46
N LYS A 41 -4.67 -2.81 -12.30
CA LYS A 41 -5.73 -1.82 -12.17
C LYS A 41 -5.18 -0.51 -11.64
N LYS A 42 -5.60 0.58 -12.28
CA LYS A 42 -5.38 1.93 -11.74
C LYS A 42 -6.17 2.09 -10.44
N ILE A 43 -5.58 2.78 -9.47
CA ILE A 43 -6.29 3.20 -8.27
C ILE A 43 -7.21 4.35 -8.66
N GLU A 44 -8.51 4.14 -8.47
CA GLU A 44 -9.57 5.09 -8.81
C GLU A 44 -10.13 5.78 -7.55
N LEU A 45 -10.83 6.90 -7.77
CA LEU A 45 -11.41 7.72 -6.70
C LEU A 45 -12.36 6.91 -5.80
N ASN A 46 -13.20 6.06 -6.39
CA ASN A 46 -14.15 5.22 -5.68
C ASN A 46 -13.47 4.28 -4.67
N PHE A 47 -12.31 3.73 -5.01
CA PHE A 47 -11.53 2.85 -4.13
C PHE A 47 -10.94 3.64 -2.97
N ILE A 48 -10.37 4.83 -3.26
CA ILE A 48 -9.78 5.71 -2.24
C ILE A 48 -10.84 6.15 -1.23
N GLN A 49 -12.04 6.51 -1.68
CA GLN A 49 -13.16 6.93 -0.83
C GLN A 49 -13.69 5.82 0.09
N GLN A 50 -13.39 4.55 -0.21
CA GLN A 50 -13.76 3.41 0.64
C GLN A 50 -12.74 3.14 1.75
N GLN A 51 -11.58 3.80 1.74
CA GLN A 51 -10.55 3.57 2.74
C GLN A 51 -10.72 4.52 3.92
N ASP A 52 -10.54 4.01 5.14
CA ASP A 52 -10.53 4.85 6.34
C ASP A 52 -9.13 5.42 6.65
N LEU A 53 -8.08 4.68 6.27
CA LEU A 53 -6.68 4.98 6.57
C LEU A 53 -5.76 4.55 5.42
N MET A 54 -4.82 5.42 5.03
CA MET A 54 -3.69 5.10 4.17
C MET A 54 -2.41 5.07 5.02
N ILE A 55 -1.60 4.03 4.86
CA ILE A 55 -0.27 3.93 5.47
C ILE A 55 0.77 3.98 4.35
N ILE A 56 1.71 4.91 4.42
CA ILE A 56 2.68 5.15 3.35
C ILE A 56 4.03 5.62 3.91
N GLY A 57 5.13 5.23 3.27
CA GLY A 57 6.47 5.75 3.59
C GLY A 57 6.63 7.19 3.14
N PHE A 58 7.53 7.95 3.77
CA PHE A 58 7.74 9.37 3.50
C PHE A 58 8.09 9.64 2.02
N ASN A 59 9.02 8.89 1.44
CA ASN A 59 9.37 9.03 0.02
C ASN A 59 8.19 8.68 -0.91
N GLY A 60 7.34 7.74 -0.50
CA GLY A 60 6.12 7.39 -1.25
C GLY A 60 5.09 8.51 -1.19
N TRP A 61 4.96 9.13 -0.02
CA TRP A 61 4.09 10.28 0.20
C TRP A 61 4.48 11.47 -0.69
N GLU A 62 5.76 11.86 -0.71
CA GLU A 62 6.25 12.96 -1.56
C GLU A 62 5.93 12.74 -3.04
N LYS A 63 6.12 11.51 -3.54
CA LYS A 63 5.77 11.14 -4.91
C LYS A 63 4.27 11.21 -5.16
N LEU A 64 3.45 10.76 -4.20
CA LEU A 64 2.00 10.73 -4.34
C LEU A 64 1.41 12.14 -4.41
N ILE A 65 1.84 13.06 -3.52
CA ILE A 65 1.34 14.45 -3.53
C ILE A 65 1.84 15.26 -4.74
N GLY A 66 3.00 14.89 -5.29
CA GLY A 66 3.52 15.49 -6.53
C GLY A 66 2.92 14.92 -7.82
N SER A 67 2.13 13.85 -7.74
CA SER A 67 1.55 13.18 -8.90
C SER A 67 0.25 13.86 -9.36
N PRO A 68 -0.03 13.93 -10.68
CA PRO A 68 -1.27 14.50 -11.22
C PRO A 68 -2.46 13.51 -11.10
N LEU A 69 -2.64 12.92 -9.91
CA LEU A 69 -3.73 11.99 -9.64
C LEU A 69 -5.00 12.78 -9.33
N SER A 70 -6.10 12.42 -9.99
CA SER A 70 -7.38 13.15 -9.87
C SER A 70 -8.03 13.05 -8.49
N TRP A 71 -7.57 12.15 -7.63
CA TRP A 71 -8.20 11.83 -6.34
C TRP A 71 -7.37 12.23 -5.11
N THR A 72 -6.23 12.90 -5.26
CA THR A 72 -5.38 13.31 -4.11
C THR A 72 -6.12 14.19 -3.10
N HIS A 73 -7.13 14.93 -3.54
CA HIS A 73 -8.00 15.75 -2.68
C HIS A 73 -9.03 14.95 -1.88
N CYS A 74 -9.17 13.65 -2.13
CA CYS A 74 -10.09 12.73 -1.45
C CYS A 74 -9.36 11.66 -0.63
N LEU A 75 -8.08 11.89 -0.31
CA LEU A 75 -7.31 10.96 0.52
C LEU A 75 -7.98 10.73 1.88
N PRO A 76 -7.92 9.50 2.41
CA PRO A 76 -8.39 9.21 3.77
C PRO A 76 -7.44 9.82 4.81
N SER A 77 -7.64 9.48 6.09
CA SER A 77 -6.58 9.74 7.09
C SER A 77 -5.28 9.09 6.62
N VAL A 78 -4.14 9.78 6.78
CA VAL A 78 -2.85 9.27 6.31
C VAL A 78 -1.87 9.14 7.47
N LEU A 79 -1.35 7.94 7.69
CA LEU A 79 -0.19 7.68 8.53
C LEU A 79 1.07 7.64 7.65
N ILE A 80 1.89 8.67 7.77
CA ILE A 80 3.16 8.78 7.06
C ILE A 80 4.27 8.24 7.97
N ILE A 81 4.97 7.21 7.50
CA ILE A 81 6.08 6.58 8.23
C ILE A 81 7.39 7.13 7.67
N LYS A 82 8.24 7.69 8.55
CA LYS A 82 9.58 8.13 8.16
C LYS A 82 10.38 6.93 7.66
N ASP A 83 10.97 7.05 6.48
CA ASP A 83 11.83 6.00 5.97
C ASP A 83 13.08 5.90 6.85
N ASN A 84 13.41 4.68 7.29
CA ASN A 84 14.68 4.44 7.94
C ASN A 84 15.76 4.69 6.89
N LYS A 85 16.56 5.75 7.07
CA LYS A 85 17.85 5.86 6.40
C LYS A 85 18.64 4.62 6.81
N GLN A 86 18.75 3.63 5.92
CA GLN A 86 19.90 2.76 5.97
C GLN A 86 21.10 3.67 5.76
N THR A 87 21.75 4.08 6.86
CA THR A 87 23.12 4.55 6.81
C THR A 87 23.89 3.39 6.21
N LEU A 88 24.23 3.49 4.93
CA LEU A 88 25.21 2.60 4.30
C LEU A 88 26.48 2.75 5.14
N ILE A 89 26.78 1.72 5.95
CA ILE A 89 28.05 1.56 6.65
C ILE A 89 29.01 0.85 5.70
#